data_AF-A0A7Y8I3N9-F1
#
_entry.id   AF-A0A7Y8I3N9-F1
#
_cell.length_a   1.000
_cell.length_b   1.000
_cell.length_c   1.000
_cell.angle_alpha   90.00
_cell.angle_beta   90.00
_cell.angle_gamma   90.00
#
_symmetry.space_group_name_H-M   'P 1'
#
loop_
_entity.id
_entity.type
_entity.pdbx_description
1 polymer ?
#
loop_
_entity_poly.entity_id
_entity_poly.type
_entity_poly.pdbx_seq_one_letter_code
_entity_poly.pdbx_strand_id
1 'polypeptide(L)'
;MKEDGSRTLNGWKEVAAYLGASTRAAQMWERERALPVRRAAGTKGRVWAETRDLDRWREGLSAPLPAVPRRNPAWVAAAFGSVLTGVVLIGSAAFYNHPEIAKAVREGDRLIATGLHGRVLWTHRFNSRRERFAGSRFSNPVIADIDGDGQAEVLASNHSEVNHLGDNGLFCFSASGSLKWHFQPGKSVRTDQGAFDPPYFVEKAVPFRVSPDGPRRIAVTSIHASFFPSQVAVLDERGRLLREYWHAGHLHDLEVGDLDRNGKMELYTVGIANGYNNAVAVALDPEKLDGAGWEESGDYQFKSMRPGVEIVRVLAPRTPLSRRIIRYNILEELELLAGGVHTVTFEYEPLSDLSLCLTFGPLLRDPQWGPCDIYRTGLERLRSQGIATTETVESEMRGTTGFRDVTWGHQETARSRMAERPATR
;
A
#
# COMPACT_ATOMS: atom_id res chain seq x y z
N MET A 1 -32.53 71.58 33.50
CA MET A 1 -32.87 71.70 32.07
C MET A 1 -31.57 71.69 31.28
N LYS A 2 -31.21 70.56 30.66
CA LYS A 2 -30.17 70.46 29.63
C LYS A 2 -30.82 69.63 28.51
N GLU A 3 -30.94 70.23 27.33
CA GLU A 3 -31.58 69.63 26.16
C GLU A 3 -30.84 68.36 25.75
N ASP A 4 -31.57 67.24 25.67
CA ASP A 4 -31.07 65.95 25.20
C ASP A 4 -31.09 65.96 23.66
N GLY A 5 -29.94 66.25 23.06
CA GLY A 5 -29.78 66.40 21.62
C GLY A 5 -29.83 65.07 20.87
N SER A 6 -31.03 64.56 20.58
CA SER A 6 -31.23 63.55 19.53
C SER A 6 -30.90 64.16 18.17
N ARG A 7 -29.86 63.65 17.51
CA ARG A 7 -29.46 64.08 16.16
C ARG A 7 -30.00 63.07 15.15
N THR A 8 -30.59 63.55 14.06
CA THR A 8 -31.00 62.70 12.94
C THR A 8 -29.83 62.51 11.97
N LEU A 9 -29.47 61.27 11.69
CA LEU A 9 -28.45 60.86 10.72
C LEU A 9 -29.10 60.51 9.40
N ASN A 10 -28.62 61.09 8.29
CA ASN A 10 -29.20 60.92 6.97
C ASN A 10 -28.28 60.09 6.07
N GLY A 11 -28.75 58.89 5.74
CA GLY A 11 -28.10 57.97 4.81
C GLY A 11 -27.11 57.02 5.48
N TRP A 12 -26.80 55.94 4.76
CA TRP A 12 -25.97 54.84 5.28
C TRP A 12 -24.56 55.24 5.72
N LYS A 13 -23.96 56.26 5.10
CA LYS A 13 -22.62 56.72 5.46
C LYS A 13 -22.59 57.34 6.86
N GLU A 14 -23.57 58.18 7.20
CA GLU A 14 -23.64 58.83 8.51
C GLU A 14 -23.99 57.83 9.61
N VAL A 15 -24.94 56.93 9.34
CA VAL A 15 -25.33 55.86 10.29
C VAL A 15 -24.15 54.93 10.59
N ALA A 16 -23.41 54.51 9.55
CA ALA A 16 -22.26 53.62 9.73
C ALA A 16 -21.11 54.30 10.49
N ALA A 17 -20.83 55.58 10.18
CA ALA A 17 -19.83 56.36 10.89
C ALA A 17 -20.18 56.52 12.38
N TYR A 18 -21.45 56.78 12.71
CA TYR A 18 -21.91 56.90 14.10
C TYR A 18 -21.76 55.59 14.88
N LEU A 19 -21.98 54.45 14.23
CA LEU A 19 -21.84 53.12 14.84
C LEU A 19 -20.39 52.60 14.83
N GLY A 20 -19.43 53.33 14.25
CA GLY A 20 -18.04 52.89 14.12
C GLY A 20 -17.87 51.69 13.17
N ALA A 21 -18.73 51.55 12.17
CA ALA A 21 -18.80 50.39 11.27
C ALA A 21 -18.71 50.78 9.79
N SER A 22 -18.56 49.78 8.90
CA SER A 22 -18.65 50.01 7.45
C SER A 22 -20.12 50.11 7.00
N THR A 23 -20.39 50.79 5.88
CA THR A 23 -21.75 50.93 5.33
C THR A 23 -22.40 49.59 5.03
N ARG A 24 -21.62 48.61 4.57
CA ARG A 24 -22.09 47.25 4.29
C ARG A 24 -22.44 46.48 5.58
N ALA A 25 -21.68 46.69 6.66
CA ALA A 25 -21.99 46.12 7.97
C ALA A 25 -23.29 46.72 8.56
N ALA A 26 -23.49 48.03 8.43
CA ALA A 26 -24.72 48.69 8.87
C ALA A 26 -25.97 48.19 8.11
N GLN A 27 -25.87 48.00 6.80
CA GLN A 27 -26.95 47.42 5.97
C GLN A 27 -27.25 45.96 6.35
N MET A 28 -26.22 45.18 6.68
CA MET A 28 -26.39 43.81 7.15
C MET A 28 -27.11 43.76 8.51
N TRP A 29 -26.77 44.66 9.44
CA TRP A 29 -27.42 44.74 10.75
C TRP A 29 -28.88 45.15 10.69
N GLU A 30 -29.30 45.96 9.71
CA GLU A 30 -30.73 46.21 9.43
C GLU A 30 -31.45 44.90 9.11
N ARG A 31 -30.88 44.06 8.24
CA ARG A 31 -31.49 42.79 7.82
C ARG A 31 -31.49 41.71 8.91
N GLU A 32 -30.40 41.59 9.66
CA GLU A 32 -30.15 40.42 10.52
C GLU A 32 -30.30 40.70 12.01
N ARG A 33 -30.24 41.97 12.43
CA ARG A 33 -30.23 42.37 13.85
C ARG A 33 -31.20 43.50 14.17
N ALA A 34 -32.14 43.77 13.26
CA ALA A 34 -33.17 44.79 13.41
C ALA A 34 -32.63 46.18 13.79
N LEU A 35 -31.56 46.63 13.11
CA LEU A 35 -31.04 47.99 13.29
C LEU A 35 -32.16 49.02 13.02
N PRO A 36 -32.44 49.96 13.96
CA PRO A 36 -33.59 50.87 13.87
C PRO A 36 -33.32 51.99 12.87
N VAL A 37 -33.53 51.67 11.60
CA VAL A 37 -33.36 52.56 10.45
C VAL A 37 -34.70 52.72 9.74
N ARG A 38 -35.07 53.94 9.36
CA ARG A 38 -36.34 54.24 8.69
C ARG A 38 -36.10 54.54 7.21
N ARG A 39 -37.10 54.21 6.37
CA ARG A 39 -37.11 54.43 4.91
C ARG A 39 -38.37 55.19 4.49
N ALA A 40 -38.21 56.18 3.63
CA ALA A 40 -39.30 57.03 3.16
C ALA A 40 -39.98 56.29 2.03
N ALA A 41 -41.32 56.34 1.97
CA ALA A 41 -42.08 55.62 0.95
C ALA A 41 -41.71 56.11 -0.47
N GLY A 42 -41.24 55.18 -1.31
CA GLY A 42 -40.80 55.43 -2.69
C GLY A 42 -39.69 54.48 -3.13
N THR A 43 -39.61 54.17 -4.42
CA THR A 43 -38.81 53.07 -5.01
C THR A 43 -37.28 53.16 -4.80
N LYS A 44 -36.75 54.25 -4.22
CA LYS A 44 -35.38 54.39 -3.69
C LYS A 44 -35.36 55.27 -2.42
N GLY A 45 -36.20 54.95 -1.44
CA GLY A 45 -36.39 55.73 -0.22
C GLY A 45 -35.08 56.06 0.51
N ARG A 46 -34.86 57.37 0.75
CA ARG A 46 -33.73 57.89 1.54
C ARG A 46 -33.81 57.31 2.95
N VAL A 47 -32.67 56.94 3.50
CA VAL A 47 -32.53 56.28 4.81
C VAL A 47 -32.17 57.30 5.89
N TRP A 48 -32.76 57.22 7.08
CA TRP A 48 -32.38 58.02 8.24
C TRP A 48 -32.60 57.26 9.54
N ALA A 49 -31.86 57.64 10.57
CA ALA A 49 -31.97 57.09 11.92
C ALA A 49 -31.72 58.18 12.96
N GLU A 50 -32.37 58.06 14.13
CA GLU A 50 -32.09 58.93 15.27
C GLU A 50 -30.96 58.32 16.12
N THR A 51 -29.99 59.14 16.54
CA THR A 51 -28.87 58.68 17.36
C THR A 51 -29.33 57.96 18.62
N ARG A 52 -30.40 58.44 19.28
CA ARG A 52 -30.98 57.83 20.47
C ARG A 52 -31.55 56.43 20.24
N ASP A 53 -32.11 56.17 19.06
CA ASP A 53 -32.60 54.83 18.70
C ASP A 53 -31.45 53.87 18.44
N LEU A 54 -30.39 54.35 17.77
CA LEU A 54 -29.17 53.59 17.52
C LEU A 54 -28.42 53.26 18.83
N ASP A 55 -28.36 54.21 19.75
CA ASP A 55 -27.73 54.02 21.06
C ASP A 55 -28.52 53.00 21.91
N ARG A 56 -29.86 53.10 21.95
CA ARG A 56 -30.71 52.11 22.62
C ARG A 56 -30.59 50.71 22.02
N TRP A 57 -30.51 50.62 20.69
CA TRP A 57 -30.27 49.34 20.01
C TRP A 57 -28.89 48.76 20.37
N ARG A 58 -27.85 49.61 20.43
CA ARG A 58 -26.49 49.20 20.84
C ARG A 58 -26.43 48.77 22.31
N GLU A 59 -27.18 49.44 23.18
CA GLU A 59 -27.31 49.07 24.61
C GLU A 59 -28.14 47.79 24.79
N GLY A 60 -29.16 47.55 23.96
CA GLY A 60 -29.94 46.32 23.95
C GLY A 60 -29.12 45.09 23.53
N LEU A 61 -28.11 45.27 22.70
CA LEU A 61 -27.09 44.24 22.40
C LEU A 61 -26.15 43.97 23.59
N SER A 62 -26.14 44.84 24.60
CA SER A 62 -25.24 44.81 25.77
C SER A 62 -25.98 44.70 27.10
N ALA A 63 -27.27 44.33 27.12
CA ALA A 63 -28.05 44.25 28.35
C ALA A 63 -27.55 43.14 29.31
N PRO A 64 -27.31 43.43 30.60
CA PRO A 64 -26.88 42.41 31.57
C PRO A 64 -28.05 41.53 32.07
N LEU A 65 -27.79 40.25 32.30
CA LEU A 65 -28.74 39.31 32.94
C LEU A 65 -28.91 39.60 34.45
N PRO A 66 -30.06 39.21 35.07
CA PRO A 66 -30.38 39.56 36.45
C PRO A 66 -29.47 38.88 37.49
N ALA A 67 -29.29 39.54 38.64
CA ALA A 67 -28.37 39.13 39.71
C ALA A 67 -28.85 37.89 40.49
N VAL A 68 -27.98 36.87 40.52
CA VAL A 68 -28.05 35.65 41.36
C VAL A 68 -27.03 35.79 42.51
N PRO A 69 -27.26 35.21 43.71
CA PRO A 69 -26.46 35.50 44.90
C PRO A 69 -24.97 35.20 44.70
N ARG A 70 -24.14 36.05 45.31
CA ARG A 70 -22.67 36.06 45.21
C ARG A 70 -22.03 34.67 45.37
N ARG A 71 -21.48 34.15 44.27
CA ARG A 71 -20.35 33.21 44.25
C ARG A 71 -19.32 33.73 43.24
N ASN A 72 -18.08 33.98 43.68
CA ASN A 72 -16.97 34.57 42.93
C ASN A 72 -16.86 34.04 41.48
N PRO A 73 -16.77 34.85 40.42
CA PRO A 73 -16.78 34.38 39.03
C PRO A 73 -15.39 34.03 38.46
N ALA A 74 -14.31 34.25 39.23
CA ALA A 74 -12.94 33.99 38.77
C ALA A 74 -12.68 32.52 38.37
N TRP A 75 -13.43 31.56 38.95
CA TRP A 75 -13.24 30.13 38.66
C TRP A 75 -14.00 29.63 37.41
N VAL A 76 -15.03 30.34 36.92
CA VAL A 76 -15.84 29.87 35.77
C VAL A 76 -15.26 30.32 34.42
N ALA A 77 -14.74 31.55 34.33
CA ALA A 77 -13.95 31.99 33.18
C ALA A 77 -12.60 31.25 33.11
N ALA A 78 -12.00 30.96 34.26
CA ALA A 78 -10.89 30.02 34.36
C ALA A 78 -11.32 28.63 33.88
N ALA A 79 -12.49 28.09 34.28
CA ALA A 79 -12.93 26.76 33.87
C ALA A 79 -13.12 26.60 32.35
N PHE A 80 -13.73 27.55 31.63
CA PHE A 80 -13.88 27.45 30.17
C PHE A 80 -12.57 27.67 29.42
N GLY A 81 -11.74 28.62 29.85
CA GLY A 81 -10.37 28.78 29.35
C GLY A 81 -9.51 27.53 29.63
N SER A 82 -9.70 26.89 30.78
CA SER A 82 -9.02 25.64 31.19
C SER A 82 -9.54 24.41 30.46
N VAL A 83 -10.80 24.39 30.04
CA VAL A 83 -11.36 23.29 29.24
C VAL A 83 -10.91 23.42 27.79
N LEU A 84 -10.88 24.61 27.19
CA LEU A 84 -10.36 24.80 25.83
C LEU A 84 -8.83 24.64 25.79
N THR A 85 -8.11 25.21 26.75
CA THR A 85 -6.67 24.98 26.92
C THR A 85 -6.41 23.53 27.31
N GLY A 86 -7.27 22.91 28.12
CA GLY A 86 -7.19 21.50 28.49
C GLY A 86 -7.46 20.57 27.32
N VAL A 87 -8.41 20.87 26.43
CA VAL A 87 -8.67 20.10 25.20
C VAL A 87 -7.56 20.33 24.18
N VAL A 88 -6.99 21.54 24.10
CA VAL A 88 -5.81 21.82 23.27
C VAL A 88 -4.55 21.19 23.86
N LEU A 89 -4.37 21.16 25.18
CA LEU A 89 -3.23 20.54 25.86
C LEU A 89 -3.38 19.02 25.94
N ILE A 90 -4.58 18.46 26.05
CA ILE A 90 -4.87 17.03 25.94
C ILE A 90 -4.77 16.61 24.48
N GLY A 91 -5.28 17.41 23.55
CA GLY A 91 -5.12 17.19 22.11
C GLY A 91 -3.66 17.30 21.66
N SER A 92 -2.91 18.27 22.18
CA SER A 92 -1.48 18.45 21.96
C SER A 92 -0.66 17.38 22.68
N ALA A 93 -0.97 17.04 23.93
CA ALA A 93 -0.32 15.94 24.65
C ALA A 93 -0.68 14.58 24.05
N ALA A 94 -1.87 14.39 23.49
CA ALA A 94 -2.22 13.19 22.72
C ALA A 94 -1.45 13.18 21.38
N PHE A 95 -1.35 14.32 20.69
CA PHE A 95 -0.57 14.49 19.47
C PHE A 95 0.93 14.26 19.69
N TYR A 96 1.49 14.67 20.83
CA TYR A 96 2.89 14.47 21.22
C TYR A 96 3.17 13.15 21.98
N ASN A 97 2.14 12.43 22.48
CA ASN A 97 2.28 11.11 23.12
C ASN A 97 1.83 9.95 22.22
N HIS A 98 1.63 10.15 20.92
CA HIS A 98 1.48 9.00 20.04
C HIS A 98 2.77 8.20 20.08
N PRO A 99 2.74 6.93 20.55
CA PRO A 99 3.95 6.16 20.68
C PRO A 99 4.49 5.87 19.28
N GLU A 100 5.59 6.53 18.92
CA GLU A 100 6.25 6.32 17.65
C GLU A 100 6.85 4.91 17.62
N ILE A 101 6.47 4.11 16.62
CA ILE A 101 6.97 2.75 16.46
C ILE A 101 8.32 2.83 15.77
N ALA A 102 9.39 2.53 16.53
CA ALA A 102 10.74 2.50 16.01
C ALA A 102 11.08 1.15 15.36
N LYS A 103 10.49 0.06 15.86
CA LYS A 103 10.74 -1.30 15.37
C LYS A 103 9.53 -2.20 15.63
N ALA A 104 9.28 -3.13 14.72
CA ALA A 104 8.30 -4.19 14.87
C ALA A 104 8.96 -5.51 14.50
N VAL A 105 8.81 -6.53 15.36
CA VAL A 105 9.46 -7.83 15.19
C VAL A 105 8.46 -8.94 15.43
N ARG A 106 8.59 -10.00 14.64
CA ARG A 106 7.87 -11.25 14.84
C ARG A 106 8.70 -12.22 15.66
N GLU A 107 8.16 -12.66 16.79
CA GLU A 107 8.74 -13.70 17.65
C GLU A 107 7.71 -14.83 17.83
N GLY A 108 7.79 -15.85 16.97
CA GLY A 108 6.82 -16.94 16.93
C GLY A 108 5.39 -16.43 16.65
N ASP A 109 4.48 -16.66 17.60
CA ASP A 109 3.08 -16.23 17.53
C ASP A 109 2.85 -14.78 17.95
N ARG A 110 3.90 -14.04 18.31
CA ARG A 110 3.81 -12.66 18.79
C ARG A 110 4.37 -11.68 17.77
N LEU A 111 3.66 -10.57 17.59
CA LEU A 111 4.15 -9.36 16.96
C LEU A 111 4.37 -8.32 18.05
N ILE A 112 5.62 -7.87 18.17
CA ILE A 112 6.05 -6.95 19.22
C ILE A 112 6.46 -5.64 18.56
N ALA A 113 5.79 -4.55 18.93
CA ALA A 113 6.18 -3.21 18.52
C ALA A 113 6.88 -2.49 19.67
N THR A 114 8.03 -1.90 19.36
CA THR A 114 8.86 -1.16 20.31
C THR A 114 9.07 0.26 19.83
N GLY A 115 9.02 1.20 20.76
CA GLY A 115 9.34 2.60 20.50
C GLY A 115 10.83 2.88 20.62
N LEU A 116 11.19 4.16 20.57
CA LEU A 116 12.56 4.62 20.81
C LEU A 116 13.07 4.10 22.18
N HIS A 117 14.36 3.76 22.24
CA HIS A 117 15.02 3.17 23.42
C HIS A 117 14.57 1.74 23.79
N GLY A 118 13.87 1.03 22.90
CA GLY A 118 13.55 -0.39 23.09
C GLY A 118 12.37 -0.66 24.03
N ARG A 119 11.62 0.37 24.43
CA ARG A 119 10.39 0.20 25.21
C ARG A 119 9.33 -0.51 24.37
N VAL A 120 8.81 -1.64 24.87
CA VAL A 120 7.65 -2.30 24.27
C VAL A 120 6.43 -1.39 24.39
N LEU A 121 5.82 -1.07 23.24
CA LEU A 121 4.61 -0.26 23.16
C LEU A 121 3.36 -1.14 23.28
N TRP A 122 3.35 -2.23 22.50
CA TRP A 122 2.28 -3.22 22.51
C TRP A 122 2.79 -4.56 21.98
N THR A 123 2.02 -5.61 22.24
CA THR A 123 2.25 -6.96 21.72
C THR A 123 0.93 -7.53 21.25
N HIS A 124 0.87 -7.93 19.98
CA HIS A 124 -0.24 -8.68 19.43
C HIS A 124 0.12 -10.17 19.39
N ARG A 125 -0.85 -11.04 19.69
CA ARG A 125 -0.67 -12.50 19.67
C ARG A 125 -1.62 -13.12 18.67
N PHE A 126 -1.05 -13.78 17.67
CA PHE A 126 -1.80 -14.53 16.68
C PHE A 126 -2.17 -15.90 17.23
N ASN A 127 -3.30 -16.43 16.78
CA ASN A 127 -3.76 -17.77 17.10
C ASN A 127 -3.21 -18.81 16.10
N SER A 128 -1.91 -18.75 15.82
CA SER A 128 -1.21 -19.73 14.98
C SER A 128 -0.72 -20.89 15.86
N ARG A 129 -1.15 -22.13 15.59
CA ARG A 129 -0.61 -23.30 16.30
C ARG A 129 0.89 -23.45 16.00
N ARG A 130 1.70 -23.35 17.06
CA ARG A 130 3.17 -23.19 17.05
C ARG A 130 3.96 -24.18 16.19
N GLU A 131 3.50 -25.41 16.00
CA GLU A 131 4.39 -26.50 15.56
C GLU A 131 4.58 -26.58 14.04
N ARG A 132 3.61 -26.14 13.23
CA ARG A 132 3.67 -26.37 11.77
C ARG A 132 4.41 -25.28 11.00
N PHE A 133 4.42 -24.06 11.53
CA PHE A 133 5.01 -22.87 10.89
C PHE A 133 6.26 -22.35 11.62
N ALA A 134 6.83 -23.13 12.55
CA ALA A 134 8.00 -22.76 13.35
C ALA A 134 9.28 -22.46 12.55
N GLY A 135 9.27 -22.73 11.24
CA GLY A 135 10.35 -22.39 10.30
C GLY A 135 9.91 -21.54 9.10
N SER A 136 8.66 -21.08 9.04
CA SER A 136 8.21 -20.18 7.95
C SER A 136 8.92 -18.84 8.06
N ARG A 137 9.56 -18.40 6.97
CA ARG A 137 10.01 -17.01 6.82
C ARG A 137 8.77 -16.12 6.75
N PHE A 138 8.31 -15.61 7.89
CA PHE A 138 7.30 -14.54 7.87
C PHE A 138 7.92 -13.34 7.16
N SER A 139 7.15 -12.66 6.31
CA SER A 139 7.55 -11.35 5.83
C SER A 139 7.85 -10.45 7.04
N ASN A 140 8.96 -9.70 6.97
CA ASN A 140 9.29 -8.77 8.03
C ASN A 140 8.15 -7.76 8.19
N PRO A 141 7.72 -7.45 9.43
CA PRO A 141 6.72 -6.41 9.64
C PRO A 141 7.17 -5.09 9.01
N VAL A 142 6.25 -4.42 8.32
CA VAL A 142 6.51 -3.13 7.67
C VAL A 142 5.93 -2.03 8.53
N ILE A 143 6.74 -1.01 8.84
CA ILE A 143 6.30 0.20 9.53
C ILE A 143 6.19 1.31 8.48
N ALA A 144 4.98 1.79 8.25
CA ALA A 144 4.73 2.88 7.31
C ALA A 144 3.42 3.58 7.64
N ASP A 145 3.31 4.85 7.29
CA ASP A 145 2.03 5.57 7.27
C ASP A 145 1.21 5.06 6.07
N ILE A 146 0.21 4.23 6.33
CA ILE A 146 -0.55 3.51 5.31
C ILE A 146 -1.72 4.35 4.81
N ASP A 147 -2.43 5.04 5.70
CA ASP A 147 -3.63 5.81 5.37
C ASP A 147 -3.39 7.32 5.17
N GLY A 148 -2.19 7.80 5.47
CA GLY A 148 -1.80 9.18 5.25
C GLY A 148 -2.17 10.14 6.35
N ASP A 149 -2.51 9.66 7.54
CA ASP A 149 -2.80 10.50 8.71
C ASP A 149 -1.53 11.04 9.40
N GLY A 150 -0.35 10.59 8.98
CA GLY A 150 0.95 11.00 9.51
C GLY A 150 1.43 10.17 10.69
N GLN A 151 0.68 9.15 11.12
CA GLN A 151 1.11 8.13 12.08
C GLN A 151 1.48 6.84 11.34
N ALA A 152 2.54 6.17 11.80
CA ALA A 152 2.91 4.90 11.20
C ALA A 152 2.06 3.74 11.74
N GLU A 153 1.56 2.91 10.84
CA GLU A 153 1.00 1.60 11.12
C GLU A 153 2.06 0.50 11.06
N VAL A 154 1.70 -0.68 11.56
CA VAL A 154 2.45 -1.92 11.37
C VAL A 154 1.65 -2.87 10.49
N LEU A 155 2.18 -3.19 9.31
CA LEU A 155 1.73 -4.32 8.51
C LEU A 155 2.47 -5.58 8.94
N ALA A 156 1.75 -6.67 9.14
CA ALA A 156 2.34 -7.96 9.46
C ALA A 156 1.54 -9.10 8.84
N SER A 157 2.25 -10.04 8.21
CA SER A 157 1.65 -11.29 7.72
C SER A 157 1.52 -12.32 8.84
N ASN A 158 0.50 -13.17 8.76
CA ASN A 158 0.43 -14.40 9.52
C ASN A 158 0.00 -15.57 8.63
N HIS A 159 0.56 -16.75 8.87
CA HIS A 159 0.19 -17.99 8.18
C HIS A 159 -0.67 -18.83 9.12
N SER A 160 -1.80 -19.32 8.63
CA SER A 160 -2.70 -20.16 9.41
C SER A 160 -3.32 -21.28 8.57
N GLU A 161 -3.72 -22.36 9.24
CA GLU A 161 -4.33 -23.51 8.57
C GLU A 161 -5.76 -23.19 8.06
N VAL A 162 -6.28 -24.06 7.19
CA VAL A 162 -7.61 -23.94 6.56
C VAL A 162 -8.74 -23.69 7.58
N ASN A 163 -8.64 -24.27 8.78
CA ASN A 163 -9.67 -24.13 9.82
C ASN A 163 -9.59 -22.80 10.60
N HIS A 164 -8.58 -21.98 10.33
CA HIS A 164 -8.28 -20.75 11.05
C HIS A 164 -7.92 -19.60 10.09
N LEU A 165 -8.59 -19.53 8.94
CA LEU A 165 -8.36 -18.47 7.93
C LEU A 165 -8.55 -17.05 8.50
N GLY A 166 -9.37 -16.85 9.53
CA GLY A 166 -9.49 -15.54 10.19
C GLY A 166 -8.17 -15.03 10.79
N ASP A 167 -7.22 -15.92 11.07
CA ASP A 167 -5.88 -15.58 11.54
C ASP A 167 -4.84 -15.60 10.40
N ASN A 168 -5.20 -15.92 9.15
CA ASN A 168 -4.29 -15.96 8.01
C ASN A 168 -4.30 -14.65 7.22
N GLY A 169 -3.18 -14.23 6.64
CA GLY A 169 -3.15 -13.12 5.69
C GLY A 169 -2.37 -11.92 6.20
N LEU A 170 -2.75 -10.71 5.77
CA LEU A 170 -2.07 -9.45 6.09
C LEU A 170 -2.90 -8.63 7.07
N PHE A 171 -2.28 -8.19 8.16
CA PHE A 171 -2.92 -7.43 9.23
C PHE A 171 -2.29 -6.04 9.32
N CYS A 172 -3.12 -5.02 9.51
CA CYS A 172 -2.69 -3.65 9.73
C CYS A 172 -3.05 -3.21 11.15
N PHE A 173 -2.05 -2.87 11.95
CA PHE A 173 -2.22 -2.35 13.31
C PHE A 173 -1.91 -0.86 13.36
N SER A 174 -2.69 -0.11 14.14
CA SER A 174 -2.41 1.29 14.44
C SER A 174 -1.11 1.44 15.24
N ALA A 175 -0.62 2.68 15.35
CA ALA A 175 0.49 3.03 16.25
C ALA A 175 0.27 2.53 17.70
N SER A 176 -0.98 2.48 18.16
CA SER A 176 -1.38 1.98 19.49
C SER A 176 -1.59 0.46 19.59
N GLY A 177 -1.47 -0.28 18.48
CA GLY A 177 -1.61 -1.75 18.44
C GLY A 177 -3.03 -2.26 18.25
N SER A 178 -3.99 -1.38 17.97
CA SER A 178 -5.35 -1.79 17.61
C SER A 178 -5.40 -2.27 16.15
N LEU A 179 -6.14 -3.34 15.87
CA LEU A 179 -6.32 -3.83 14.50
C LEU A 179 -7.19 -2.85 13.70
N LYS A 180 -6.65 -2.26 12.63
CA LYS A 180 -7.39 -1.38 11.72
C LYS A 180 -8.16 -2.19 10.68
N TRP A 181 -7.48 -3.14 10.04
CA TRP A 181 -8.07 -4.02 9.04
C TRP A 181 -7.25 -5.31 8.85
N HIS A 182 -7.85 -6.27 8.18
CA HIS A 182 -7.28 -7.58 7.83
C HIS A 182 -7.62 -7.91 6.38
N PHE A 183 -6.61 -8.34 5.62
CA PHE A 183 -6.75 -8.85 4.26
C PHE A 183 -6.47 -10.35 4.23
N GLN A 184 -7.47 -11.13 3.81
CA GLN A 184 -7.35 -12.56 3.55
C GLN A 184 -7.00 -12.77 2.07
N PRO A 185 -5.81 -13.29 1.73
CA PRO A 185 -5.43 -13.53 0.35
C PRO A 185 -6.13 -14.76 -0.25
N GLY A 186 -6.20 -14.73 -1.58
CA GLY A 186 -6.61 -15.84 -2.41
C GLY A 186 -8.12 -16.11 -2.47
N LYS A 187 -8.46 -17.03 -3.37
CA LYS A 187 -9.80 -17.59 -3.59
C LYS A 187 -9.64 -18.99 -4.17
N SER A 188 -10.73 -19.73 -4.30
CA SER A 188 -10.71 -21.01 -5.02
C SER A 188 -10.42 -20.76 -6.50
N VAL A 189 -9.39 -21.41 -7.04
CA VAL A 189 -9.02 -21.37 -8.46
C VAL A 189 -8.97 -22.78 -9.04
N ARG A 190 -9.14 -22.93 -10.35
CA ARG A 190 -9.26 -24.25 -10.98
C ARG A 190 -8.47 -24.35 -12.28
N THR A 191 -7.80 -25.49 -12.47
CA THR A 191 -7.18 -25.93 -13.72
C THR A 191 -7.71 -27.32 -14.10
N ASP A 192 -7.11 -27.97 -15.11
CA ASP A 192 -7.44 -29.37 -15.44
C ASP A 192 -7.00 -30.36 -14.34
N GLN A 193 -6.08 -29.96 -13.46
CA GLN A 193 -5.65 -30.76 -12.31
C GLN A 193 -6.66 -30.74 -11.15
N GLY A 194 -7.60 -29.79 -11.13
CA GLY A 194 -8.59 -29.66 -10.06
C GLY A 194 -8.69 -28.24 -9.50
N ALA A 195 -9.37 -28.13 -8.35
CA ALA A 195 -9.53 -26.88 -7.62
C ALA A 195 -8.46 -26.72 -6.53
N PHE A 196 -8.06 -25.48 -6.28
CA PHE A 196 -7.07 -25.06 -5.30
C PHE A 196 -7.69 -24.01 -4.38
N ASP A 197 -8.15 -24.48 -3.23
CA ASP A 197 -8.81 -23.66 -2.20
C ASP A 197 -7.78 -23.04 -1.23
N PRO A 198 -8.09 -21.92 -0.56
CA PRO A 198 -7.24 -21.36 0.50
C PRO A 198 -6.77 -22.41 1.54
N PRO A 199 -5.59 -22.21 2.17
CA PRO A 199 -4.99 -20.92 2.45
C PRO A 199 -3.94 -20.51 1.42
N TYR A 200 -3.84 -19.20 1.26
CA TYR A 200 -2.72 -18.54 0.61
C TYR A 200 -1.94 -17.78 1.68
N PHE A 201 -0.62 -17.89 1.64
CA PHE A 201 0.29 -17.28 2.59
C PHE A 201 0.89 -16.03 1.96
N VAL A 202 0.80 -14.91 2.68
CA VAL A 202 1.45 -13.67 2.25
C VAL A 202 2.96 -13.86 2.38
N GLU A 203 3.67 -13.75 1.27
CA GLU A 203 5.14 -13.83 1.22
C GLU A 203 5.75 -12.43 1.38
N LYS A 204 5.13 -11.40 0.79
CA LYS A 204 5.58 -10.02 0.92
C LYS A 204 4.46 -9.02 0.73
N ALA A 205 4.55 -7.90 1.44
CA ALA A 205 3.67 -6.76 1.30
C ALA A 205 4.50 -5.47 1.26
N VAL A 206 4.31 -4.63 0.25
CA VAL A 206 5.07 -3.40 0.03
C VAL A 206 4.10 -2.23 -0.09
N PRO A 207 4.05 -1.31 0.89
CA PRO A 207 3.30 -0.08 0.76
C PRO A 207 4.00 0.88 -0.20
N PHE A 208 3.24 1.55 -1.06
CA PHE A 208 3.76 2.48 -2.06
C PHE A 208 2.74 3.57 -2.40
N ARG A 209 3.18 4.58 -3.16
CA ARG A 209 2.31 5.56 -3.82
C ARG A 209 2.41 5.36 -5.32
N VAL A 210 1.27 5.34 -6.02
CA VAL A 210 1.22 5.14 -7.48
C VAL A 210 2.03 6.20 -8.22
N SER A 211 2.01 7.42 -7.71
CA SER A 211 2.81 8.58 -8.10
C SER A 211 3.01 9.49 -6.88
N PRO A 212 3.86 10.54 -6.91
CA PRO A 212 4.12 11.38 -5.73
C PRO A 212 2.86 11.93 -5.04
N ASP A 213 1.91 12.42 -5.85
CA ASP A 213 0.60 12.94 -5.40
C ASP A 213 -0.53 11.90 -5.53
N GLY A 214 -0.18 10.69 -5.98
CA GLY A 214 -1.10 9.59 -6.19
C GLY A 214 -1.56 8.95 -4.89
N PRO A 215 -2.58 8.08 -4.98
CA PRO A 215 -3.11 7.41 -3.82
C PRO A 215 -2.12 6.38 -3.26
N ARG A 216 -2.17 6.16 -1.94
CA ARG A 216 -1.39 5.11 -1.25
C ARG A 216 -2.00 3.73 -1.55
N ARG A 217 -1.13 2.75 -1.70
CA ARG A 217 -1.46 1.36 -2.07
C ARG A 217 -0.56 0.41 -1.32
N ILE A 218 -0.97 -0.86 -1.29
CA ILE A 218 -0.13 -1.96 -0.83
C ILE A 218 -0.11 -3.02 -1.92
N ALA A 219 1.07 -3.35 -2.41
CA ALA A 219 1.27 -4.50 -3.29
C ALA A 219 1.54 -5.74 -2.41
N VAL A 220 0.88 -6.85 -2.69
CA VAL A 220 0.96 -8.07 -1.88
C VAL A 220 1.17 -9.26 -2.79
N THR A 221 2.19 -10.08 -2.55
CA THR A 221 2.32 -11.40 -3.18
C THR A 221 1.97 -12.48 -2.17
N SER A 222 1.20 -13.47 -2.60
CA SER A 222 0.75 -14.59 -1.78
C SER A 222 0.83 -15.91 -2.53
N ILE A 223 1.30 -16.95 -1.87
CA ILE A 223 1.48 -18.29 -2.45
C ILE A 223 0.55 -19.30 -1.79
N HIS A 224 0.04 -20.25 -2.57
CA HIS A 224 -0.81 -21.30 -2.03
C HIS A 224 -0.01 -22.23 -1.10
N ALA A 225 -0.55 -22.56 0.06
CA ALA A 225 0.15 -23.29 1.14
C ALA A 225 0.72 -24.67 0.76
N SER A 226 0.18 -25.32 -0.28
CA SER A 226 0.57 -26.69 -0.67
C SER A 226 0.72 -26.95 -2.18
N PHE A 227 0.35 -25.99 -3.02
CA PHE A 227 0.24 -26.19 -4.48
C PHE A 227 0.73 -24.94 -5.18
N PHE A 228 0.88 -25.00 -6.50
CA PHE A 228 1.56 -23.96 -7.28
C PHE A 228 0.92 -22.56 -7.33
N PRO A 229 -0.40 -22.32 -7.17
CA PRO A 229 -0.96 -21.00 -7.46
C PRO A 229 -0.38 -19.88 -6.60
N SER A 230 -0.22 -18.71 -7.19
CA SER A 230 0.07 -17.46 -6.48
C SER A 230 -0.83 -16.32 -6.95
N GLN A 231 -1.02 -15.35 -6.06
CA GLN A 231 -1.78 -14.13 -6.27
C GLN A 231 -0.88 -12.93 -6.00
N VAL A 232 -0.83 -11.99 -6.95
CA VAL A 232 -0.35 -10.62 -6.73
C VAL A 232 -1.58 -9.72 -6.60
N ALA A 233 -1.73 -9.06 -5.45
CA ALA A 233 -2.85 -8.18 -5.15
C ALA A 233 -2.37 -6.74 -4.98
N VAL A 234 -3.21 -5.78 -5.40
CA VAL A 234 -3.06 -4.36 -5.05
C VAL A 234 -4.24 -3.96 -4.17
N LEU A 235 -3.92 -3.51 -2.96
CA LEU A 235 -4.89 -3.07 -1.96
C LEU A 235 -4.91 -1.54 -1.86
N ASP A 236 -6.04 -0.99 -1.43
CA ASP A 236 -6.10 0.38 -0.93
C ASP A 236 -5.62 0.50 0.52
N GLU A 237 -5.61 1.72 1.05
CA GLU A 237 -5.14 2.02 2.40
C GLU A 237 -5.96 1.37 3.53
N ARG A 238 -7.14 0.82 3.20
CA ARG A 238 -8.04 0.14 4.13
C ARG A 238 -7.99 -1.38 3.96
N GLY A 239 -7.02 -1.89 3.20
CA GLY A 239 -6.85 -3.33 2.94
C GLY A 239 -7.88 -3.90 1.96
N ARG A 240 -8.64 -3.06 1.23
CA ARG A 240 -9.61 -3.54 0.24
C ARG A 240 -8.90 -3.88 -1.06
N LEU A 241 -9.22 -5.05 -1.62
CA LEU A 241 -8.69 -5.50 -2.90
C LEU A 241 -9.18 -4.60 -4.04
N LEU A 242 -8.24 -3.99 -4.76
CA LEU A 242 -8.52 -3.19 -5.95
C LEU A 242 -8.30 -4.01 -7.22
N ARG A 243 -7.20 -4.76 -7.27
CA ARG A 243 -6.78 -5.55 -8.44
C ARG A 243 -6.04 -6.79 -8.00
N GLU A 244 -6.07 -7.81 -8.86
CA GLU A 244 -5.35 -9.05 -8.65
C GLU A 244 -4.84 -9.61 -9.99
N TYR A 245 -3.68 -10.25 -9.93
CA TYR A 245 -3.08 -11.04 -10.99
C TYR A 245 -2.74 -12.42 -10.43
N TRP A 246 -3.00 -13.46 -11.22
CA TRP A 246 -2.78 -14.85 -10.84
C TRP A 246 -1.66 -15.47 -11.66
N HIS A 247 -0.79 -16.23 -11.00
CA HIS A 247 0.35 -16.87 -11.66
C HIS A 247 0.43 -18.36 -11.31
N ALA A 248 0.82 -19.15 -12.31
CA ALA A 248 0.94 -20.60 -12.18
C ALA A 248 2.33 -20.98 -11.65
N GLY A 249 2.56 -20.64 -10.39
CA GLY A 249 3.78 -20.96 -9.64
C GLY A 249 3.98 -19.98 -8.49
N HIS A 250 4.79 -20.36 -7.51
CA HIS A 250 5.04 -19.53 -6.34
C HIS A 250 5.87 -18.30 -6.72
N LEU A 251 5.39 -17.12 -6.34
CA LEU A 251 6.07 -15.84 -6.48
C LEU A 251 6.58 -15.41 -5.10
N HIS A 252 7.88 -15.59 -4.89
CA HIS A 252 8.51 -15.52 -3.57
C HIS A 252 8.87 -14.10 -3.14
N ASP A 253 9.09 -13.19 -4.10
CA ASP A 253 9.46 -11.82 -3.80
C ASP A 253 8.64 -10.82 -4.61
N LEU A 254 8.58 -9.58 -4.11
CA LEU A 254 7.85 -8.46 -4.68
C LEU A 254 8.52 -7.15 -4.28
N GLU A 255 8.85 -6.32 -5.26
CA GLU A 255 9.28 -4.95 -5.05
C GLU A 255 8.49 -3.97 -5.91
N VAL A 256 8.54 -2.70 -5.52
CA VAL A 256 7.87 -1.61 -6.20
C VAL A 256 8.88 -0.52 -6.54
N GLY A 257 8.92 -0.08 -7.80
CA GLY A 257 9.82 0.99 -8.19
C GLY A 257 9.54 1.56 -9.58
N ASP A 258 9.88 2.83 -9.76
CA ASP A 258 9.90 3.53 -11.05
C ASP A 258 11.30 3.42 -11.66
N LEU A 259 11.56 2.31 -12.36
CA LEU A 259 12.89 2.03 -12.92
C LEU A 259 13.12 2.70 -14.27
N ASP A 260 12.06 2.96 -15.03
CA ASP A 260 12.13 3.63 -16.34
C ASP A 260 12.04 5.16 -16.22
N ARG A 261 11.82 5.67 -15.00
CA ARG A 261 11.75 7.10 -14.63
C ARG A 261 10.62 7.83 -15.31
N ASN A 262 9.50 7.14 -15.53
CA ASN A 262 8.31 7.71 -16.15
C ASN A 262 7.38 8.41 -15.13
N GLY A 263 7.69 8.36 -13.82
CA GLY A 263 6.92 8.94 -12.74
C GLY A 263 5.79 8.05 -12.21
N LYS A 264 5.70 6.80 -12.67
CA LYS A 264 4.76 5.77 -12.23
C LYS A 264 5.52 4.59 -11.68
N MET A 265 4.94 3.95 -10.68
CA MET A 265 5.52 2.76 -10.08
C MET A 265 5.14 1.51 -10.86
N GLU A 266 6.09 0.60 -11.03
CA GLU A 266 5.82 -0.77 -11.47
C GLU A 266 6.07 -1.77 -10.34
N LEU A 267 5.41 -2.92 -10.43
CA LEU A 267 5.64 -4.05 -9.54
C LEU A 267 6.58 -5.04 -10.23
N TYR A 268 7.59 -5.52 -9.50
CA TYR A 268 8.51 -6.57 -9.95
C TYR A 268 8.38 -7.76 -9.01
N THR A 269 8.17 -8.95 -9.54
CA THR A 269 8.04 -10.18 -8.74
C THR A 269 8.79 -11.33 -9.41
N VAL A 270 9.34 -12.22 -8.60
CA VAL A 270 10.12 -13.36 -9.08
C VAL A 270 9.68 -14.65 -8.39
N GLY A 271 9.93 -15.78 -9.05
CA GLY A 271 9.55 -17.07 -8.52
C GLY A 271 9.70 -18.22 -9.50
N ILE A 272 8.70 -19.10 -9.51
CA ILE A 272 8.62 -20.30 -10.35
C ILE A 272 7.49 -20.14 -11.36
N ALA A 273 7.68 -20.62 -12.59
CA ALA A 273 6.61 -20.87 -13.55
C ALA A 273 6.49 -22.39 -13.76
N ASN A 274 5.53 -23.01 -13.06
CA ASN A 274 5.40 -24.46 -12.98
C ASN A 274 5.09 -25.10 -14.34
N GLY A 275 4.31 -24.43 -15.19
CA GLY A 275 4.00 -24.90 -16.54
C GLY A 275 5.23 -25.04 -17.45
N TYR A 276 6.30 -24.32 -17.14
CA TYR A 276 7.54 -24.32 -17.92
C TYR A 276 8.69 -25.07 -17.24
N ASN A 277 8.54 -25.44 -15.97
CA ASN A 277 9.63 -25.96 -15.12
C ASN A 277 10.85 -25.02 -15.03
N ASN A 278 10.60 -23.71 -15.02
CA ASN A 278 11.61 -22.65 -15.03
C ASN A 278 11.33 -21.61 -13.94
N ALA A 279 12.39 -20.97 -13.46
CA ALA A 279 12.32 -19.69 -12.76
C ALA A 279 11.72 -18.60 -13.65
N VAL A 280 11.09 -17.59 -13.03
CA VAL A 280 10.40 -16.50 -13.75
C VAL A 280 10.58 -15.15 -13.04
N ALA A 281 10.68 -14.09 -13.84
CA ALA A 281 10.53 -12.71 -13.41
C ALA A 281 9.34 -12.07 -14.14
N VAL A 282 8.53 -11.29 -13.42
CA VAL A 282 7.32 -10.63 -13.93
C VAL A 282 7.35 -9.16 -13.56
N ALA A 283 7.04 -8.29 -14.52
CA ALA A 283 6.74 -6.89 -14.28
C ALA A 283 5.26 -6.62 -14.53
N LEU A 284 4.62 -5.87 -13.63
CA LEU A 284 3.19 -5.56 -13.66
C LEU A 284 2.96 -4.06 -13.45
N ASP A 285 1.93 -3.53 -14.12
CA ASP A 285 1.42 -2.18 -13.87
C ASP A 285 0.36 -2.26 -12.75
N PRO A 286 0.60 -1.64 -11.57
CA PRO A 286 -0.32 -1.72 -10.44
C PRO A 286 -1.70 -1.10 -10.72
N GLU A 287 -1.82 -0.25 -11.74
CA GLU A 287 -3.09 0.36 -12.15
C GLU A 287 -3.84 -0.45 -13.21
N LYS A 288 -3.22 -1.49 -13.80
CA LYS A 288 -3.80 -2.25 -14.91
C LYS A 288 -3.82 -3.76 -14.74
N LEU A 289 -2.99 -4.32 -13.85
CA LEU A 289 -2.91 -5.78 -13.66
C LEU A 289 -4.29 -6.39 -13.42
N ASP A 290 -4.50 -7.53 -14.06
CA ASP A 290 -5.74 -8.31 -14.04
C ASP A 290 -5.46 -9.74 -14.54
N GLY A 291 -6.40 -10.65 -14.32
CA GLY A 291 -6.42 -11.97 -14.95
C GLY A 291 -5.31 -12.91 -14.46
N ALA A 292 -4.93 -13.83 -15.34
CA ALA A 292 -3.97 -14.88 -15.06
C ALA A 292 -2.91 -15.00 -16.15
N GLY A 293 -1.65 -15.18 -15.75
CA GLY A 293 -0.57 -15.55 -16.67
C GLY A 293 -0.97 -16.75 -17.51
N TRP A 294 -0.73 -16.67 -18.81
CA TRP A 294 -1.16 -17.71 -19.74
C TRP A 294 -0.23 -18.93 -19.71
N GLU A 295 -0.79 -20.13 -19.78
CA GLU A 295 -0.06 -21.39 -19.76
C GLU A 295 -0.42 -22.26 -20.95
N GLU A 296 0.60 -22.89 -21.58
CA GLU A 296 0.39 -23.81 -22.71
C GLU A 296 -0.41 -25.04 -22.29
N SER A 297 -0.12 -25.56 -21.09
CA SER A 297 -0.78 -26.72 -20.53
C SER A 297 -2.01 -26.34 -19.72
N GLY A 298 -3.12 -27.02 -19.99
CA GLY A 298 -4.36 -26.90 -19.23
C GLY A 298 -4.23 -27.27 -17.75
N ASP A 299 -3.18 -28.02 -17.40
CA ASP A 299 -2.84 -28.37 -16.02
C ASP A 299 -2.48 -27.15 -15.15
N TYR A 300 -1.95 -26.10 -15.78
CA TYR A 300 -1.49 -24.89 -15.11
C TYR A 300 -2.32 -23.65 -15.52
N GLN A 301 -3.08 -23.73 -16.62
CA GLN A 301 -3.97 -22.66 -17.06
C GLN A 301 -5.23 -22.57 -16.18
N PHE A 302 -5.41 -21.44 -15.50
CA PHE A 302 -6.64 -21.15 -14.77
C PHE A 302 -7.83 -20.97 -15.73
N LYS A 303 -8.92 -21.71 -15.49
CA LYS A 303 -10.06 -21.82 -16.43
C LYS A 303 -11.08 -20.70 -16.37
N SER A 304 -11.22 -20.05 -15.22
CA SER A 304 -12.25 -19.03 -14.97
C SER A 304 -11.69 -17.60 -14.90
N MET A 305 -10.54 -17.38 -15.53
CA MET A 305 -9.82 -16.11 -15.49
C MET A 305 -9.55 -15.61 -16.90
N ARG A 306 -9.60 -14.29 -17.06
CA ARG A 306 -9.15 -13.63 -18.29
C ARG A 306 -7.64 -13.79 -18.45
N PRO A 307 -7.11 -13.68 -19.68
CA PRO A 307 -5.67 -13.55 -19.88
C PRO A 307 -5.07 -12.44 -19.03
N GLY A 308 -3.86 -12.67 -18.55
CA GLY A 308 -3.13 -11.76 -17.68
C GLY A 308 -2.78 -10.45 -18.38
N VAL A 309 -2.87 -9.35 -17.64
CA VAL A 309 -2.38 -8.04 -18.07
C VAL A 309 -0.99 -7.83 -17.46
N GLU A 310 0.02 -8.35 -18.15
CA GLU A 310 1.43 -8.28 -17.76
C GLU A 310 2.12 -7.15 -18.53
N ILE A 311 3.08 -6.44 -17.92
CA ILE A 311 4.03 -5.63 -18.70
C ILE A 311 4.96 -6.59 -19.44
N VAL A 312 5.57 -7.50 -18.70
CA VAL A 312 6.38 -8.60 -19.24
C VAL A 312 6.48 -9.76 -18.26
N ARG A 313 6.64 -10.98 -18.78
CA ARG A 313 6.88 -12.22 -18.03
C ARG A 313 8.00 -13.00 -18.71
N VAL A 314 9.15 -13.10 -18.05
CA VAL A 314 10.38 -13.65 -18.60
C VAL A 314 10.81 -14.90 -17.83
N LEU A 315 10.98 -16.02 -18.53
CA LEU A 315 11.57 -17.24 -17.97
C LEU A 315 13.09 -17.10 -17.91
N ALA A 316 13.65 -17.44 -16.75
CA ALA A 316 15.08 -17.39 -16.49
C ALA A 316 15.83 -18.58 -17.12
N PRO A 317 17.13 -18.40 -17.45
CA PRO A 317 18.01 -19.44 -17.92
C PRO A 317 18.11 -20.62 -16.95
N ARG A 318 18.37 -21.81 -17.50
CA ARG A 318 18.62 -23.02 -16.70
C ARG A 318 19.75 -23.84 -17.29
N THR A 319 20.69 -24.24 -16.45
CA THR A 319 21.90 -24.96 -16.86
C THR A 319 21.58 -26.41 -17.28
N PRO A 320 22.43 -27.06 -18.09
CA PRO A 320 22.27 -28.48 -18.41
C PRO A 320 22.23 -29.38 -17.16
N LEU A 321 23.12 -29.15 -16.19
CA LEU A 321 23.18 -29.93 -14.97
C LEU A 321 21.92 -29.77 -14.11
N SER A 322 21.44 -28.53 -13.98
CA SER A 322 20.17 -28.22 -13.31
C SER A 322 19.01 -28.99 -13.94
N ARG A 323 18.87 -28.96 -15.27
CA ARG A 323 17.79 -29.66 -16.01
C ARG A 323 17.83 -31.18 -15.85
N ARG A 324 19.01 -31.76 -15.60
CA ARG A 324 19.18 -33.21 -15.44
C ARG A 324 18.77 -33.70 -14.05
N ILE A 325 18.97 -32.89 -13.01
CA ILE A 325 18.91 -33.36 -11.62
C ILE A 325 17.64 -32.90 -10.91
N ILE A 326 17.33 -31.61 -10.98
CA ILE A 326 16.17 -31.04 -10.28
C ILE A 326 15.02 -30.82 -11.26
N ARG A 327 13.82 -30.53 -10.74
CA ARG A 327 12.68 -30.22 -11.61
C ARG A 327 12.61 -28.74 -11.98
N TYR A 328 12.93 -27.84 -11.05
CA TYR A 328 12.80 -26.39 -11.20
C TYR A 328 14.10 -25.71 -10.74
N ASN A 329 14.48 -24.61 -11.39
CA ASN A 329 15.23 -23.55 -10.71
C ASN A 329 14.25 -22.47 -10.22
N ILE A 330 14.69 -21.65 -9.27
CA ILE A 330 13.84 -20.69 -8.56
C ILE A 330 14.55 -19.33 -8.54
N LEU A 331 13.79 -18.24 -8.60
CA LEU A 331 14.26 -16.93 -8.14
C LEU A 331 13.54 -16.63 -6.82
N GLU A 332 14.29 -16.56 -5.72
CA GLU A 332 13.70 -16.35 -4.39
C GLU A 332 13.69 -14.88 -3.96
N GLU A 333 14.67 -14.11 -4.41
CA GLU A 333 14.90 -12.73 -3.97
C GLU A 333 15.23 -11.84 -5.16
N LEU A 334 14.78 -10.59 -5.13
CA LEU A 334 15.12 -9.59 -6.13
C LEU A 334 15.54 -8.28 -5.45
N GLU A 335 16.48 -7.58 -6.08
CA GLU A 335 16.96 -6.28 -5.64
C GLU A 335 16.72 -5.26 -6.75
N LEU A 336 16.12 -4.12 -6.38
CA LEU A 336 15.96 -2.99 -7.29
C LEU A 336 17.18 -2.07 -7.19
N LEU A 337 17.89 -1.91 -8.31
CA LEU A 337 19.03 -1.02 -8.46
C LEU A 337 18.67 0.13 -9.40
N ALA A 338 19.42 1.23 -9.35
CA ALA A 338 19.15 2.44 -10.16
C ALA A 338 19.15 2.19 -11.69
N GLY A 339 19.74 1.08 -12.14
CA GLY A 339 19.81 0.66 -13.54
C GLY A 339 18.91 -0.54 -13.90
N GLY A 340 18.16 -1.12 -12.95
CA GLY A 340 17.34 -2.29 -13.22
C GLY A 340 17.16 -3.25 -12.05
N VAL A 341 16.88 -4.51 -12.35
CA VAL A 341 16.61 -5.58 -11.38
C VAL A 341 17.80 -6.54 -11.33
N HIS A 342 18.25 -6.90 -10.13
CA HIS A 342 19.22 -7.96 -9.89
C HIS A 342 18.56 -9.11 -9.12
N THR A 343 18.88 -10.35 -9.47
CA THR A 343 18.36 -11.55 -8.79
C THR A 343 19.29 -12.73 -9.05
N VAL A 344 19.17 -13.78 -8.26
CA VAL A 344 20.00 -14.98 -8.35
C VAL A 344 19.13 -16.22 -8.42
N THR A 345 19.57 -17.23 -9.17
CA THR A 345 18.88 -18.52 -9.13
C THR A 345 19.23 -19.25 -7.85
N PHE A 346 18.20 -19.73 -7.17
CA PHE A 346 18.28 -20.73 -6.13
C PHE A 346 17.95 -22.10 -6.71
N GLU A 347 18.70 -23.11 -6.28
CA GLU A 347 18.50 -24.50 -6.65
C GLU A 347 18.53 -25.36 -5.38
N TYR A 348 17.69 -26.40 -5.33
CA TYR A 348 17.70 -27.33 -4.19
C TYR A 348 18.94 -28.22 -4.19
N GLU A 349 19.26 -28.76 -3.02
CA GLU A 349 20.28 -29.80 -2.88
C GLU A 349 20.05 -30.93 -3.91
N PRO A 350 21.11 -31.41 -4.59
CA PRO A 350 22.53 -31.15 -4.30
C PRO A 350 23.11 -29.88 -4.95
N LEU A 351 22.30 -29.08 -5.65
CA LEU A 351 22.75 -28.00 -6.55
C LEU A 351 22.72 -26.60 -5.91
N SER A 352 22.61 -26.50 -4.59
CA SER A 352 22.51 -25.24 -3.83
C SER A 352 23.59 -24.21 -4.14
N ASP A 353 24.78 -24.66 -4.55
CA ASP A 353 25.91 -23.79 -4.88
C ASP A 353 25.97 -23.41 -6.38
N LEU A 354 25.05 -23.90 -7.22
CA LEU A 354 25.02 -23.65 -8.67
C LEU A 354 24.13 -22.45 -9.04
N SER A 355 24.39 -21.29 -8.43
CA SER A 355 23.62 -20.07 -8.71
C SER A 355 24.12 -19.32 -9.94
N LEU A 356 23.17 -18.92 -10.78
CA LEU A 356 23.35 -17.91 -11.81
C LEU A 356 22.96 -16.54 -11.24
N CYS A 357 23.72 -15.51 -11.62
CA CYS A 357 23.45 -14.11 -11.31
C CYS A 357 22.79 -13.48 -12.54
N LEU A 358 21.68 -12.78 -12.34
CA LEU A 358 20.81 -12.28 -13.40
C LEU A 358 20.60 -10.80 -13.21
N THR A 359 20.73 -10.06 -14.30
CA THR A 359 20.42 -8.63 -14.34
C THR A 359 19.40 -8.36 -15.43
N PHE A 360 18.50 -7.44 -15.16
CA PHE A 360 17.55 -6.93 -16.12
C PHE A 360 17.61 -5.41 -16.09
N GLY A 361 17.47 -4.75 -17.23
CA GLY A 361 17.17 -3.34 -17.29
C GLY A 361 15.73 -3.01 -16.82
N PRO A 362 15.33 -1.74 -16.89
CA PRO A 362 13.97 -1.31 -16.56
C PRO A 362 12.91 -2.12 -17.32
N LEU A 363 11.78 -2.41 -16.66
CA LEU A 363 10.70 -3.25 -17.22
C LEU A 363 11.19 -4.63 -17.69
N LEU A 364 12.19 -5.19 -17.01
CA LEU A 364 12.84 -6.45 -17.28
C LEU A 364 13.46 -6.58 -18.70
N ARG A 365 13.86 -5.46 -19.31
CA ARG A 365 14.49 -5.44 -20.64
C ARG A 365 15.96 -5.85 -20.62
N ASP A 366 16.51 -6.15 -21.79
CA ASP A 366 17.94 -6.44 -22.00
C ASP A 366 18.54 -7.42 -20.97
N PRO A 367 17.92 -8.60 -20.77
CA PRO A 367 18.27 -9.48 -19.68
C PRO A 367 19.65 -10.12 -19.91
N GLN A 368 20.47 -10.14 -18.87
CA GLN A 368 21.80 -10.74 -18.87
C GLN A 368 21.91 -11.76 -17.73
N TRP A 369 22.80 -12.73 -17.91
CA TRP A 369 23.05 -13.75 -16.90
C TRP A 369 24.50 -14.23 -16.96
N GLY A 370 25.00 -14.73 -15.84
CA GLY A 370 26.31 -15.37 -15.73
C GLY A 370 26.41 -16.25 -14.48
N PRO A 371 27.48 -17.03 -14.32
CA PRO A 371 27.68 -17.80 -13.09
C PRO A 371 28.00 -16.83 -11.94
N CYS A 372 27.36 -17.01 -10.79
CA CYS A 372 27.82 -16.34 -9.57
C CYS A 372 29.16 -16.92 -9.11
N ASP A 373 29.89 -16.20 -8.24
CA ASP A 373 31.23 -16.60 -7.77
C ASP A 373 31.26 -18.00 -7.15
N ILE A 374 30.16 -18.41 -6.48
CA ILE A 374 30.04 -19.72 -5.83
C ILE A 374 29.87 -20.89 -6.82
N TYR A 375 29.46 -20.63 -8.07
CA TYR A 375 29.12 -21.67 -9.05
C TYR A 375 30.30 -22.61 -9.32
N ARG A 376 31.51 -22.05 -9.44
CA ARG A 376 32.72 -22.83 -9.73
C ARG A 376 33.01 -23.83 -8.60
N THR A 377 33.00 -23.34 -7.37
CA THR A 377 33.22 -24.15 -6.17
C THR A 377 32.14 -25.22 -6.02
N GLY A 378 30.88 -24.87 -6.28
CA GLY A 378 29.76 -25.80 -6.28
C GLY A 378 29.91 -26.93 -7.31
N LEU A 379 30.33 -26.58 -8.53
CA LEU A 379 30.56 -27.57 -9.59
C LEU A 379 31.73 -28.50 -9.28
N GLU A 380 32.82 -27.98 -8.70
CA GLU A 380 33.95 -28.78 -8.23
C GLU A 380 33.56 -29.74 -7.10
N ARG A 381 32.73 -29.28 -6.16
CA ARG A 381 32.14 -30.12 -5.11
C ARG A 381 31.36 -31.28 -5.71
N LEU A 382 30.43 -31.00 -6.62
CA LEU A 382 29.61 -32.02 -7.29
C LEU A 382 30.43 -32.98 -8.14
N ARG A 383 31.52 -32.50 -8.74
CA ARG A 383 32.52 -33.33 -9.43
C ARG A 383 33.18 -34.33 -8.51
N SER A 384 33.67 -33.89 -7.36
CA SER A 384 34.31 -34.79 -6.38
C SER A 384 33.35 -35.85 -5.83
N GLN A 385 32.04 -35.58 -5.85
CA GLN A 385 30.99 -36.52 -5.48
C GLN A 385 30.54 -37.43 -6.65
N GLY A 386 31.08 -37.25 -7.86
CA GLY A 386 30.70 -38.03 -9.04
C GLY A 386 29.34 -37.66 -9.66
N ILE A 387 28.75 -36.52 -9.25
CA ILE A 387 27.44 -36.04 -9.73
C ILE A 387 27.58 -35.28 -11.07
N ALA A 388 28.66 -34.51 -11.23
CA ALA A 388 28.95 -33.69 -12.41
C ALA A 388 30.23 -34.15 -13.12
N THR A 389 30.25 -35.37 -13.66
CA THR A 389 31.47 -36.08 -14.10
C THR A 389 32.25 -35.39 -15.23
N THR A 390 31.58 -34.74 -16.19
CA THR A 390 32.24 -34.19 -17.40
C THR A 390 32.04 -32.68 -17.58
N GLU A 391 31.17 -32.09 -16.78
CA GLU A 391 30.73 -30.71 -16.89
C GLU A 391 31.83 -29.73 -16.44
N THR A 392 32.11 -28.73 -17.27
CA THR A 392 32.91 -27.54 -16.89
C THR A 392 32.00 -26.33 -16.81
N VAL A 393 32.45 -25.25 -16.15
CA VAL A 393 31.68 -23.99 -16.11
C VAL A 393 31.37 -23.53 -17.54
N GLU A 394 32.35 -23.53 -18.44
CA GLU A 394 32.17 -23.10 -19.83
C GLU A 394 31.22 -24.00 -20.61
N SER A 395 31.25 -25.31 -20.34
CA SER A 395 30.29 -26.28 -20.90
C SER A 395 28.87 -25.97 -20.44
N GLU A 396 28.68 -25.77 -19.13
CA GLU A 396 27.40 -25.41 -18.54
C GLU A 396 26.89 -24.11 -19.15
N MET A 397 27.71 -23.04 -19.16
CA MET A 397 27.31 -21.74 -19.70
C MET A 397 26.95 -21.82 -21.19
N ARG A 398 27.68 -22.56 -22.01
CA ARG A 398 27.32 -22.73 -23.44
C ARG A 398 26.02 -23.51 -23.64
N GLY A 399 25.70 -24.43 -22.73
CA GLY A 399 24.50 -25.26 -22.80
C GLY A 399 23.28 -24.70 -22.06
N THR A 400 23.45 -23.61 -21.32
CA THR A 400 22.37 -22.93 -20.58
C THR A 400 21.34 -22.36 -21.56
N THR A 401 20.06 -22.53 -21.24
CA THR A 401 18.99 -21.95 -22.06
C THR A 401 19.03 -20.42 -21.99
N GLY A 402 18.66 -19.73 -23.07
CA GLY A 402 18.43 -18.28 -23.00
C GLY A 402 17.17 -17.92 -22.24
N PHE A 403 17.01 -16.61 -21.99
CA PHE A 403 15.74 -16.05 -21.53
C PHE A 403 14.62 -16.29 -22.55
N ARG A 404 13.40 -16.46 -22.06
CA ARG A 404 12.20 -16.55 -22.93
C ARG A 404 11.12 -15.63 -22.43
N ASP A 405 10.68 -14.71 -23.28
CA ASP A 405 9.48 -13.91 -23.05
C ASP A 405 8.23 -14.76 -23.32
N VAL A 406 7.36 -14.88 -22.32
CA VAL A 406 6.12 -15.65 -22.36
C VAL A 406 4.90 -14.78 -22.03
N THR A 407 5.00 -13.48 -22.28
CA THR A 407 3.88 -12.55 -22.13
C THR A 407 2.79 -12.83 -23.15
N TRP A 408 1.54 -12.78 -22.70
CA TRP A 408 0.38 -13.14 -23.53
C TRP A 408 0.36 -12.43 -24.89
N GLY A 409 0.55 -11.11 -24.92
CA GLY A 409 0.48 -10.33 -26.17
C GLY A 409 1.51 -10.73 -27.23
N HIS A 410 2.70 -11.16 -26.82
CA HIS A 410 3.71 -11.69 -27.72
C HIS A 410 3.34 -13.08 -28.24
N GLN A 411 2.71 -13.91 -27.40
CA GLN A 411 2.28 -15.26 -27.78
C GLN A 411 1.05 -15.26 -28.71
N GLU A 412 0.12 -14.32 -28.53
CA GLU A 412 -1.04 -14.13 -29.42
C GLU A 412 -0.60 -13.68 -30.82
N THR A 413 0.38 -12.77 -30.90
CA THR A 413 0.97 -12.33 -32.16
C THR A 413 1.72 -13.46 -32.88
N ALA A 414 2.45 -14.30 -32.13
CA ALA A 414 3.14 -15.47 -32.68
C ALA A 414 2.16 -16.54 -33.21
N ARG A 415 1.05 -16.75 -32.52
CA ARG A 415 -0.02 -17.67 -32.93
C ARG A 415 -0.75 -17.22 -34.18
N SER A 416 -1.10 -15.94 -34.26
CA SER A 416 -1.73 -15.35 -35.44
C SER A 416 -0.83 -15.53 -36.68
N ARG A 417 0.48 -15.30 -36.54
CA ARG A 417 1.47 -15.53 -37.61
C ARG A 417 1.65 -17.01 -38.00
N MET A 418 1.49 -17.95 -37.06
CA MET A 418 1.55 -19.39 -37.37
C MET A 418 0.26 -19.91 -38.00
N ALA A 419 -0.90 -19.38 -37.61
CA ALA A 419 -2.19 -19.71 -38.22
C ALA A 419 -2.33 -19.15 -39.65
N GLU A 420 -1.65 -18.04 -39.95
CA GLU A 420 -1.59 -17.43 -41.29
C GLU A 420 -0.57 -18.09 -42.24
N ARG A 421 0.30 -18.99 -41.75
CA ARG A 421 1.20 -19.76 -42.64
C ARG A 421 0.37 -20.79 -43.42
N PRO A 422 0.30 -20.71 -44.77
CA PRO A 422 -0.33 -21.77 -45.54
C PRO A 422 0.44 -23.07 -45.29
N ALA A 423 -0.29 -24.16 -45.05
CA ALA A 423 0.32 -25.49 -45.01
C ALA A 423 1.00 -25.75 -46.35
N THR A 424 2.33 -25.57 -46.39
CA THR A 424 3.14 -26.00 -47.52
C THR A 424 3.04 -27.51 -47.58
N ARG A 425 2.28 -27.99 -48.58
CA ARG A 425 2.19 -29.39 -49.00
C ARG A 425 3.48 -29.87 -49.63
#